data_AF-A0A1H5RZY8-F1
#
_entry.id   AF-A0A1H5RZY8-F1
#
_cell.length_a   1.000
_cell.length_b   1.000
_cell.length_c   1.000
_cell.angle_alpha   90.00
_cell.angle_beta   90.00
_cell.angle_gamma   90.00
#
_symmetry.space_group_name_H-M   'P 1'
#
loop_
_entity.id
_entity.type
_entity.pdbx_description
1 polymer ?
#
loop_
_entity_poly.entity_id
_entity_poly.type
_entity_poly.pdbx_seq_one_letter_code
_entity_poly.pdbx_strand_id
1 'polypeptide(L)'
;MRKIFQLVFILCAAILFSQNKEQKIEYILKTSKTLEGFKSLLIEMRIDPLKNMTSKADSLKIIEIEKNLTDEEILKRLSKGFSETFNDAEIDDIYKFYNTSAGKKMVNNYENLERNYQNNFKDIFDELGKIMENVNQKNQEEADKNKEDPVAINKEDGFYFVVNKDESSNLKLKDFKLSANPAIKKSDILAVKKISDDLGRFAIDFILTQEGASKFKILTENNLRKPIAIVLNKMLVSAPIVQSVIPNGRIQISGNFTEKEVDDMIENFQKK
;
A
#
# COMPACT_ATOMS: atom_id res chain seq x y z
N MET A 1 -87.46 0.12 -19.49
CA MET A 1 -86.97 -1.15 -20.05
C MET A 1 -85.66 -0.88 -20.77
N ARG A 2 -84.55 -1.24 -20.13
CA ARG A 2 -83.18 -0.79 -20.41
C ARG A 2 -82.46 -1.88 -21.23
N LYS A 3 -82.13 -1.57 -22.48
CA LYS A 3 -81.02 -2.20 -23.19
C LYS A 3 -79.92 -1.16 -23.25
N ILE A 4 -78.71 -1.53 -22.84
CA ILE A 4 -77.43 -1.13 -23.45
C ILE A 4 -76.34 -1.93 -22.72
N PHE A 5 -75.65 -2.74 -23.51
CA PHE A 5 -74.38 -3.39 -23.25
C PHE A 5 -73.39 -2.42 -22.58
N GLN A 6 -72.83 -2.80 -21.42
CA GLN A 6 -71.49 -2.37 -21.03
C GLN A 6 -70.73 -3.59 -20.49
N LEU A 7 -70.05 -4.25 -21.43
CA LEU A 7 -68.96 -5.16 -21.17
C LEU A 7 -67.82 -4.30 -20.58
N VAL A 8 -67.59 -4.40 -19.27
CA VAL A 8 -66.45 -3.74 -18.62
C VAL A 8 -65.20 -4.52 -19.00
N PHE A 9 -64.48 -4.02 -20.01
CA PHE A 9 -63.10 -4.44 -20.28
C PHE A 9 -62.23 -3.90 -19.13
N ILE A 10 -61.93 -4.75 -18.15
CA ILE A 10 -60.82 -4.51 -17.23
C ILE A 10 -59.54 -4.75 -18.05
N LEU A 11 -59.04 -3.70 -18.69
CA LEU A 11 -57.66 -3.68 -19.17
C LEU A 11 -56.75 -3.60 -17.94
N CYS A 12 -56.41 -4.76 -17.38
CA CYS A 12 -55.20 -4.90 -16.57
C CYS A 12 -54.00 -4.66 -17.49
N ALA A 13 -53.68 -3.39 -17.76
CA ALA A 13 -52.37 -3.03 -18.26
C ALA A 13 -51.38 -3.30 -17.13
N ALA A 14 -50.83 -4.51 -17.09
CA ALA A 14 -49.53 -4.74 -16.47
C ALA A 14 -48.52 -3.90 -17.26
N ILE A 15 -48.38 -2.63 -16.89
CA ILE A 15 -47.21 -1.84 -17.27
C ILE A 15 -46.06 -2.50 -16.51
N LEU A 16 -45.42 -3.48 -17.15
CA LEU A 16 -44.06 -3.83 -16.85
C LEU A 16 -43.28 -2.52 -16.98
N PHE A 17 -42.95 -1.88 -15.86
CA PHE A 17 -42.06 -0.73 -15.84
C PHE A 17 -40.73 -1.19 -16.42
N SER A 18 -40.52 -0.95 -17.72
CA SER A 18 -39.22 -1.08 -18.34
C SER A 18 -38.29 -0.14 -17.57
N GLN A 19 -37.25 -0.69 -16.93
CA GLN A 19 -36.31 0.16 -16.21
C GLN A 19 -35.72 1.21 -17.16
N ASN A 20 -35.66 2.44 -16.69
CA ASN A 20 -35.02 3.50 -17.45
C ASN A 20 -33.48 3.27 -17.50
N LYS A 21 -32.79 3.94 -18.42
CA LYS A 21 -31.33 3.81 -18.60
C LYS A 21 -30.56 3.93 -17.28
N GLU A 22 -30.92 4.91 -16.46
CA GLU A 22 -30.28 5.18 -15.17
C GLU A 22 -30.45 4.02 -14.18
N GLN A 23 -31.66 3.48 -14.05
CA GLN A 23 -31.94 2.31 -13.20
C GLN A 23 -31.18 1.06 -13.65
N LYS A 24 -31.03 0.85 -14.96
CA LYS A 24 -30.23 -0.27 -15.50
C LYS A 24 -28.76 -0.10 -15.15
N ILE A 25 -28.20 1.10 -15.31
CA ILE A 25 -26.80 1.38 -14.96
C ILE A 25 -26.58 1.19 -13.47
N GLU A 26 -27.46 1.74 -12.61
CA GLU A 26 -27.34 1.54 -11.17
C GLU A 26 -27.38 0.06 -10.78
N TYR A 27 -28.28 -0.71 -11.39
CA TYR A 27 -28.38 -2.15 -11.17
C TYR A 27 -27.07 -2.84 -11.54
N ILE A 28 -26.49 -2.51 -12.69
CA ILE A 28 -25.20 -3.06 -13.15
C ILE A 28 -24.11 -2.72 -12.14
N LEU A 29 -23.97 -1.46 -11.74
CA LEU A 29 -22.90 -1.00 -10.84
C LEU A 29 -22.96 -1.64 -9.45
N LYS A 30 -24.17 -1.81 -8.91
CA LYS A 30 -24.39 -2.51 -7.63
C LYS A 30 -24.15 -4.02 -7.78
N THR A 31 -24.75 -4.65 -8.79
CA THR A 31 -24.66 -6.11 -8.97
C THR A 31 -23.26 -6.58 -9.29
N SER A 32 -22.48 -5.78 -10.04
CA SER A 32 -21.07 -6.05 -10.35
C SER A 32 -20.10 -5.76 -9.18
N LYS A 33 -20.60 -5.29 -8.03
CA LYS A 33 -19.80 -4.77 -6.90
C LYS A 33 -18.90 -3.59 -7.25
N THR A 34 -19.18 -2.87 -8.33
CA THR A 34 -18.36 -1.72 -8.76
C THR A 34 -18.46 -0.56 -7.77
N LEU A 35 -19.67 -0.29 -7.24
CA LEU A 35 -19.86 0.75 -6.23
C LEU A 35 -19.05 0.44 -4.97
N GLU A 36 -19.18 -0.78 -4.45
CA GLU A 36 -18.47 -1.25 -3.25
C GLU A 36 -16.95 -1.25 -3.47
N GLY A 37 -16.48 -1.75 -4.61
CA GLY A 37 -15.07 -1.77 -4.96
C GLY A 37 -14.47 -0.35 -5.08
N PHE A 38 -15.21 0.59 -5.68
CA PHE A 38 -14.76 1.97 -5.78
C PHE A 38 -14.75 2.69 -4.43
N LYS A 39 -15.74 2.40 -3.57
CA LYS A 39 -15.75 2.90 -2.18
C LYS A 39 -14.54 2.41 -1.39
N SER A 40 -14.21 1.12 -1.47
CA SER A 40 -13.01 0.59 -0.82
C SER A 40 -11.74 1.27 -1.35
N LEU A 41 -11.62 1.44 -2.68
CA LEU A 41 -10.49 2.15 -3.28
C LEU A 41 -10.37 3.62 -2.83
N LEU A 42 -11.47 4.37 -2.85
CA LEU A 42 -11.44 5.82 -2.59
C LEU A 42 -11.46 6.15 -1.09
N ILE A 43 -12.32 5.50 -0.32
CA ILE A 43 -12.51 5.82 1.10
C ILE A 43 -11.45 5.08 1.91
N GLU A 44 -11.50 3.75 1.90
CA GLU A 44 -10.67 2.91 2.80
C GLU A 44 -9.17 2.98 2.43
N MET A 45 -8.83 2.97 1.14
CA MET A 45 -7.44 2.92 0.70
C MET A 45 -6.79 4.27 0.42
N ARG A 46 -7.54 5.38 0.40
CA ARG A 46 -7.01 6.72 0.09
C ARG A 46 -7.38 7.75 1.15
N ILE A 47 -8.67 7.92 1.45
CA ILE A 47 -9.12 8.95 2.41
C ILE A 47 -8.74 8.57 3.85
N ASP A 48 -9.04 7.35 4.29
CA ASP A 48 -8.82 6.91 5.67
C ASP A 48 -7.37 7.02 6.14
N PRO A 49 -6.36 6.57 5.36
CA PRO A 49 -4.96 6.74 5.74
C PRO A 49 -4.57 8.23 5.84
N LEU A 50 -5.01 9.04 4.89
CA LEU A 50 -4.64 10.47 4.83
C LEU A 50 -5.20 11.27 5.99
N LYS A 51 -6.39 10.93 6.52
CA LYS A 51 -6.95 11.58 7.72
C LYS A 51 -5.98 11.52 8.91
N ASN A 52 -5.19 10.45 9.01
CA ASN A 52 -4.29 10.17 10.12
C ASN A 52 -2.82 10.54 9.85
N MET A 53 -2.46 10.85 8.60
CA MET A 53 -1.08 11.09 8.16
C MET A 53 -0.79 12.54 7.77
N THR A 54 -1.80 13.43 7.85
CA THR A 54 -1.71 14.82 7.39
C THR A 54 -1.81 15.83 8.53
N SER A 55 -1.58 17.10 8.23
CA SER A 55 -1.75 18.20 9.20
C SER A 55 -3.19 18.25 9.73
N LYS A 56 -3.41 18.83 10.92
CA LYS A 56 -4.77 19.02 11.45
C LYS A 56 -5.68 19.80 10.49
N ALA A 57 -5.14 20.80 9.80
CA ALA A 57 -5.89 21.59 8.84
C ALA A 57 -6.30 20.78 7.60
N ASP A 58 -5.41 19.92 7.09
CA ASP A 58 -5.71 19.10 5.93
C ASP A 58 -6.60 17.90 6.29
N SER A 59 -6.43 17.31 7.47
CA SER A 59 -7.32 16.28 8.01
C SER A 59 -8.77 16.77 8.09
N LEU A 60 -9.00 18.01 8.54
CA LEU A 60 -10.35 18.61 8.55
C LEU A 60 -10.94 18.79 7.14
N LYS A 61 -10.12 19.19 6.15
CA LYS A 61 -10.58 19.26 4.75
C LYS A 61 -10.92 17.88 4.19
N ILE A 62 -10.13 16.86 4.52
CA ILE A 62 -10.36 15.48 4.08
C ILE A 62 -11.69 14.95 4.65
N ILE A 63 -11.99 15.23 5.91
CA ILE A 63 -13.28 14.87 6.55
C ILE A 63 -14.45 15.55 5.83
N GLU A 64 -14.30 16.82 5.42
CA GLU A 64 -15.33 17.52 4.66
C GLU A 64 -15.52 16.96 3.24
N ILE A 65 -14.42 16.56 2.58
CA ILE A 65 -14.48 15.86 1.28
C ILE A 65 -15.23 14.54 1.42
N GLU A 66 -14.88 13.72 2.40
CA GLU A 66 -15.52 12.43 2.66
C GLU A 66 -17.02 12.56 2.93
N LYS A 67 -17.43 13.58 3.70
CA LYS A 67 -18.84 13.87 3.97
C LYS A 67 -19.66 14.11 2.69
N ASN A 68 -19.03 14.68 1.65
CA ASN A 68 -19.67 14.93 0.36
C ASN A 68 -19.66 13.71 -0.58
N LEU A 69 -18.97 12.63 -0.23
CA LEU A 69 -18.87 11.40 -1.01
C LEU A 69 -19.85 10.34 -0.50
N THR A 70 -21.14 10.65 -0.53
CA THR A 70 -22.19 9.69 -0.21
C THR A 70 -22.25 8.56 -1.26
N ASP A 71 -22.85 7.43 -0.91
CA ASP A 71 -23.08 6.33 -1.85
C ASP A 71 -23.85 6.78 -3.09
N GLU A 72 -24.83 7.67 -2.93
CA GLU A 72 -25.59 8.26 -4.04
C GLU A 72 -24.72 9.15 -4.93
N GLU A 73 -23.86 9.99 -4.36
CA GLU A 73 -22.98 10.86 -5.14
C GLU A 73 -21.90 10.05 -5.87
N ILE A 74 -21.33 9.02 -5.22
CA ILE A 74 -20.38 8.10 -5.86
C ILE A 74 -21.09 7.35 -7.00
N LEU A 75 -22.26 6.76 -6.74
CA LEU A 75 -23.03 6.04 -7.73
C LEU A 75 -23.39 6.92 -8.92
N LYS A 76 -23.81 8.17 -8.69
CA LYS A 76 -24.08 9.15 -9.74
C LYS A 76 -22.86 9.43 -10.62
N ARG A 77 -21.68 9.62 -10.03
CA ARG A 77 -20.43 9.84 -10.79
C ARG A 77 -20.01 8.62 -11.58
N LEU A 78 -20.13 7.43 -10.99
CA LEU A 78 -19.87 6.16 -11.69
C LEU A 78 -20.87 5.94 -12.84
N SER A 79 -22.16 6.20 -12.60
CA SER A 79 -23.22 6.10 -13.62
C SER A 79 -22.96 7.04 -14.79
N LYS A 80 -22.49 8.27 -14.52
CA LYS A 80 -22.07 9.20 -15.57
C LYS A 80 -20.95 8.60 -16.42
N GLY A 81 -19.85 8.15 -15.81
CA GLY A 81 -18.74 7.53 -16.55
C GLY A 81 -19.15 6.29 -17.33
N PHE A 82 -20.04 5.46 -16.78
CA PHE A 82 -20.61 4.30 -17.47
C PHE A 82 -21.42 4.72 -18.71
N SER A 83 -22.28 5.74 -18.55
CA SER A 83 -23.12 6.26 -19.64
C SER A 83 -22.36 6.99 -20.74
N GLU A 84 -21.18 7.53 -20.43
CA GLU A 84 -20.25 8.14 -21.39
C GLU A 84 -19.46 7.08 -22.17
N THR A 85 -19.35 5.86 -21.64
CA THR A 85 -18.59 4.76 -22.23
C THR A 85 -19.46 3.84 -23.09
N PHE A 86 -20.66 3.51 -22.63
CA PHE A 86 -21.54 2.53 -23.26
C PHE A 86 -22.80 3.19 -23.83
N ASN A 87 -23.19 2.78 -25.03
CA ASN A 87 -24.45 3.20 -25.63
C ASN A 87 -25.64 2.42 -25.04
N ASP A 88 -26.87 2.87 -25.34
CA ASP A 88 -28.09 2.30 -24.75
C ASP A 88 -28.29 0.81 -25.05
N ALA A 89 -27.90 0.34 -26.23
CA ALA A 89 -28.01 -1.07 -26.59
C ALA A 89 -27.00 -1.93 -25.81
N GLU A 90 -25.77 -1.45 -25.63
CA GLU A 90 -24.75 -2.12 -24.83
C GLU A 90 -25.13 -2.15 -23.35
N ILE A 91 -25.67 -1.05 -22.80
CA ILE A 91 -26.19 -0.99 -21.43
C ILE A 91 -27.28 -2.04 -21.24
N ASP A 92 -28.18 -2.18 -22.21
CA ASP A 92 -29.25 -3.17 -22.16
C ASP A 92 -28.72 -4.60 -22.17
N ASP A 93 -27.71 -4.89 -22.97
CA ASP A 93 -27.12 -6.22 -23.04
C ASP A 93 -26.33 -6.58 -21.78
N ILE A 94 -25.56 -5.63 -21.23
CA ILE A 94 -24.87 -5.80 -19.95
C ILE A 94 -25.90 -6.01 -18.83
N TYR A 95 -26.97 -5.21 -18.80
CA TYR A 95 -28.05 -5.36 -17.83
C TYR A 95 -28.72 -6.74 -17.90
N LYS A 96 -29.02 -7.24 -19.12
CA LYS A 96 -29.56 -8.59 -19.32
C LYS A 96 -28.58 -9.64 -18.81
N PHE A 97 -27.30 -9.53 -19.14
CA PHE A 97 -26.27 -10.47 -18.70
C PHE A 97 -26.22 -10.60 -17.17
N TYR A 98 -26.11 -9.48 -16.44
CA TYR A 98 -26.09 -9.50 -14.98
C TYR A 98 -27.41 -10.00 -14.34
N ASN A 99 -28.53 -9.93 -15.06
CA ASN A 99 -29.79 -10.50 -14.61
C ASN A 99 -29.89 -12.02 -14.78
N THR A 100 -29.08 -12.63 -15.65
CA THR A 100 -29.06 -14.08 -15.84
C THR A 100 -28.56 -14.83 -14.61
N SER A 101 -28.92 -16.10 -14.48
CA SER A 101 -28.38 -16.99 -13.44
C SER A 101 -26.85 -17.12 -13.54
N ALA A 102 -26.32 -17.18 -14.76
CA ALA A 102 -24.88 -17.25 -15.02
C ALA A 102 -24.15 -15.96 -14.59
N GLY A 103 -24.66 -14.78 -14.96
CA GLY A 103 -24.08 -13.49 -14.57
C GLY A 103 -24.04 -13.30 -13.06
N LYS A 104 -25.15 -13.61 -12.37
CA LYS A 104 -25.20 -13.59 -10.89
C LYS A 104 -24.21 -14.58 -10.27
N LYS A 105 -24.13 -15.80 -10.81
CA LYS A 105 -23.19 -16.82 -10.33
C LYS A 105 -21.73 -16.36 -10.49
N MET A 106 -21.40 -15.73 -11.63
CA MET A 106 -20.06 -15.23 -11.93
C MET A 106 -19.61 -14.18 -10.91
N VAL A 107 -20.44 -13.17 -10.63
CA VAL A 107 -20.08 -12.12 -9.67
C VAL A 107 -20.01 -12.66 -8.24
N ASN A 108 -21.03 -13.41 -7.82
CA ASN A 108 -21.12 -13.87 -6.43
C ASN A 108 -20.08 -14.94 -6.09
N ASN A 109 -19.53 -15.65 -7.07
CA ASN A 109 -18.49 -16.66 -6.87
C ASN A 109 -17.10 -16.23 -7.33
N TYR A 110 -16.88 -14.97 -7.69
CA TYR A 110 -15.57 -14.52 -8.17
C TYR A 110 -14.45 -14.87 -7.17
N GLU A 111 -14.64 -14.54 -5.88
CA GLU A 111 -13.68 -14.87 -4.81
C GLU A 111 -13.47 -16.38 -4.63
N ASN A 112 -14.53 -17.18 -4.77
CA ASN A 112 -14.43 -18.64 -4.72
C ASN A 112 -13.64 -19.19 -5.93
N LEU A 113 -13.88 -18.62 -7.11
CA LEU A 113 -13.21 -19.01 -8.33
C LEU A 113 -11.73 -18.66 -8.28
N GLU A 114 -11.38 -17.47 -7.80
CA GLU A 114 -10.01 -17.05 -7.58
C GLU A 114 -9.28 -17.97 -6.58
N ARG A 115 -9.92 -18.30 -5.45
CA ARG A 115 -9.38 -19.29 -4.50
C ARG A 115 -9.18 -20.66 -5.14
N ASN A 116 -10.12 -21.10 -5.97
CA ASN A 116 -9.97 -22.36 -6.69
C ASN A 116 -8.79 -22.34 -7.66
N TYR A 117 -8.59 -21.22 -8.37
CA TYR A 117 -7.38 -21.05 -9.19
C TYR A 117 -6.12 -21.15 -8.35
N GLN A 118 -6.01 -20.39 -7.25
CA GLN A 118 -4.85 -20.46 -6.36
C GLN A 118 -4.59 -21.87 -5.85
N ASN A 119 -5.64 -22.58 -5.42
CA ASN A 119 -5.53 -23.96 -4.94
C ASN A 119 -5.05 -24.93 -6.02
N ASN A 120 -5.46 -24.74 -7.28
CA ASN A 120 -5.04 -25.57 -8.40
C ASN A 120 -3.56 -25.38 -8.78
N PHE A 121 -2.93 -24.30 -8.33
CA PHE A 121 -1.49 -24.03 -8.51
C PHE A 121 -0.72 -24.13 -7.17
N LYS A 122 -1.34 -24.70 -6.12
CA LYS A 122 -0.73 -24.74 -4.79
C LYS A 122 0.60 -25.50 -4.80
N ASP A 123 0.70 -26.58 -5.56
CA ASP A 123 1.93 -27.34 -5.75
C ASP A 123 3.08 -26.48 -6.28
N ILE A 124 2.81 -25.66 -7.30
CA ILE A 124 3.78 -24.72 -7.86
C ILE A 124 4.15 -23.64 -6.84
N PHE A 125 3.17 -23.06 -6.15
CA PHE A 125 3.44 -22.06 -5.11
C PHE A 125 4.26 -22.64 -3.94
N ASP A 126 3.98 -23.88 -3.53
CA ASP A 126 4.73 -24.57 -2.49
C ASP A 126 6.19 -24.84 -2.93
N GLU A 127 6.40 -25.22 -4.19
CA GLU A 127 7.75 -25.45 -4.75
C GLU A 127 8.54 -24.14 -4.85
N LEU A 128 7.92 -23.07 -5.38
CA LEU A 128 8.52 -21.73 -5.43
C LEU A 128 8.83 -21.22 -4.01
N GLY A 129 7.96 -21.48 -3.04
CA GLY A 129 8.17 -21.13 -1.63
C GLY A 129 9.43 -21.78 -1.07
N LYS A 130 9.64 -23.08 -1.33
CA LYS A 130 10.86 -23.80 -0.90
C LYS A 130 12.11 -23.26 -1.59
N ILE A 131 12.04 -22.95 -2.89
CA ILE A 131 13.17 -22.35 -3.62
C ILE A 131 13.53 -21.00 -3.01
N MET A 132 12.52 -20.16 -2.73
CA MET A 132 12.72 -18.87 -2.08
C MET A 132 13.36 -19.03 -0.69
N GLU A 133 12.88 -19.99 0.11
CA GLU A 133 13.45 -20.27 1.43
C GLU A 133 14.93 -20.66 1.32
N ASN A 134 15.29 -21.54 0.39
CA ASN A 134 16.69 -21.93 0.16
C ASN A 134 17.57 -20.75 -0.29
N VAL A 135 17.05 -19.88 -1.18
CA VAL A 135 17.74 -18.66 -1.61
C VAL A 135 17.95 -17.72 -0.43
N ASN A 136 16.94 -17.55 0.41
CA ASN A 136 17.01 -16.71 1.60
C ASN A 136 18.02 -17.28 2.61
N GLN A 137 18.00 -18.58 2.88
CA GLN A 137 18.96 -19.25 3.76
C GLN A 137 20.40 -19.07 3.24
N LYS A 138 20.66 -19.32 1.96
CA LYS A 138 21.98 -19.13 1.36
C LYS A 138 22.45 -17.67 1.45
N ASN A 139 21.56 -16.72 1.12
CA ASN A 139 21.86 -15.30 1.25
C ASN A 139 22.15 -14.93 2.71
N GLN A 140 21.39 -15.49 3.66
CA GLN A 140 21.58 -15.30 5.09
C GLN A 140 22.93 -15.81 5.55
N GLU A 141 23.33 -17.03 5.18
CA GLU A 141 24.66 -17.58 5.48
C GLU A 141 25.80 -16.71 4.90
N GLU A 142 25.65 -16.23 3.67
CA GLU A 142 26.64 -15.34 3.04
C GLU A 142 26.71 -13.97 3.74
N ALA A 143 25.58 -13.42 4.18
CA ALA A 143 25.57 -12.18 4.93
C ALA A 143 26.10 -12.37 6.35
N ASP A 144 25.78 -13.47 7.04
CA ASP A 144 26.28 -13.76 8.39
C ASP A 144 27.81 -13.90 8.39
N LYS A 145 28.39 -14.47 7.34
CA LYS A 145 29.86 -14.50 7.13
C LYS A 145 30.48 -13.11 6.98
N ASN A 146 29.73 -12.17 6.41
CA ASN A 146 30.17 -10.80 6.16
C ASN A 146 29.59 -9.79 7.16
N LYS A 147 28.88 -10.26 8.20
CA LYS A 147 28.20 -9.42 9.16
C LYS A 147 29.23 -8.77 10.05
N GLU A 148 29.22 -7.45 10.08
CA GLU A 148 30.08 -6.70 10.97
C GLU A 148 29.42 -6.51 12.32
N ASP A 149 30.19 -6.72 13.39
CA ASP A 149 29.73 -6.41 14.74
C ASP A 149 29.44 -4.91 14.87
N PRO A 150 28.30 -4.52 15.48
CA PRO A 150 28.03 -3.13 15.78
C PRO A 150 29.16 -2.50 16.59
N VAL A 151 29.54 -1.28 16.23
CA VAL A 151 30.67 -0.58 16.87
C VAL A 151 30.15 0.45 17.86
N ALA A 152 30.56 0.35 19.11
CA ALA A 152 30.19 1.33 20.13
C ALA A 152 30.67 2.73 19.75
N ILE A 153 29.74 3.67 19.68
CA ILE A 153 29.97 5.07 19.33
C ILE A 153 29.07 5.95 20.19
N ASN A 154 29.66 6.83 21.02
CA ASN A 154 28.90 7.69 21.92
C ASN A 154 28.26 8.88 21.16
N LYS A 155 27.35 8.57 20.24
CA LYS A 155 26.61 9.51 19.37
C LYS A 155 25.10 9.29 19.50
N GLU A 156 24.33 10.34 19.25
CA GLU A 156 22.86 10.27 19.27
C GLU A 156 22.34 9.41 18.11
N ASP A 157 21.14 8.85 18.29
CA ASP A 157 20.51 8.00 17.27
C ASP A 157 20.17 8.81 16.02
N GLY A 158 20.49 8.24 14.86
CA GLY A 158 20.24 8.90 13.59
C GLY A 158 21.10 8.40 12.44
N PHE A 159 20.96 9.11 11.32
CA PHE A 159 21.71 8.87 10.09
C PHE A 159 22.81 9.90 9.95
N TYR A 160 24.03 9.45 9.67
CA TYR A 160 25.24 10.28 9.67
C TYR A 160 25.94 10.25 8.32
N PHE A 161 26.60 11.35 7.99
CA PHE A 161 27.62 11.35 6.94
C PHE A 161 28.85 10.57 7.42
N VAL A 162 29.39 9.74 6.53
CA VAL A 162 30.73 9.15 6.69
C VAL A 162 31.76 10.12 6.10
N VAL A 163 32.73 10.55 6.91
CA VAL A 163 33.71 11.61 6.60
C VAL A 163 35.15 11.10 6.48
N ASN A 164 35.32 9.80 6.20
CA ASN A 164 36.63 9.20 5.94
C ASN A 164 37.34 9.90 4.78
N LYS A 165 38.65 10.14 4.91
CA LYS A 165 39.50 10.68 3.84
C LYS A 165 39.88 9.63 2.79
N ASP A 166 39.84 8.35 3.18
CA ASP A 166 40.11 7.22 2.31
C ASP A 166 38.78 6.78 1.69
N GLU A 167 38.69 6.81 0.35
CA GLU A 167 37.51 6.38 -0.41
C GLU A 167 37.56 4.88 -0.75
N SER A 168 38.48 4.11 -0.15
CA SER A 168 38.54 2.65 -0.32
C SER A 168 37.17 2.03 -0.03
N SER A 169 36.64 1.28 -1.00
CA SER A 169 35.33 0.65 -0.96
C SER A 169 35.20 -0.46 0.09
N ASN A 170 36.28 -0.79 0.80
CA ASN A 170 36.36 -1.91 1.75
C ASN A 170 36.47 -1.46 3.22
N LEU A 171 36.10 -0.23 3.55
CA LEU A 171 36.09 0.25 4.93
C LEU A 171 35.10 -0.57 5.77
N LYS A 172 35.56 -1.04 6.93
CA LYS A 172 34.73 -1.68 7.95
C LYS A 172 34.09 -0.63 8.84
N LEU A 173 32.99 -0.98 9.52
CA LEU A 173 32.28 -0.12 10.47
C LEU A 173 33.22 0.53 11.49
N LYS A 174 34.17 -0.24 12.02
CA LYS A 174 35.15 0.25 13.02
C LYS A 174 36.06 1.36 12.50
N ASP A 175 36.22 1.45 11.18
CA ASP A 175 37.08 2.42 10.53
C ASP A 175 36.31 3.69 10.13
N PHE A 176 34.96 3.69 10.21
CA PHE A 176 34.15 4.85 9.86
C PHE A 176 34.28 6.00 10.85
N LYS A 177 34.57 7.18 10.31
CA LYS A 177 34.51 8.48 10.99
C LYS A 177 33.22 9.15 10.59
N LEU A 178 32.41 9.55 11.56
CA LEU A 178 31.10 10.16 11.31
C LEU A 178 31.13 11.67 11.51
N SER A 179 30.22 12.38 10.85
CA SER A 179 29.95 13.80 11.13
C SER A 179 29.68 14.05 12.62
N ALA A 180 29.91 15.29 13.06
CA ALA A 180 29.70 15.67 14.47
C ALA A 180 28.25 15.42 14.89
N ASN A 181 27.30 15.89 14.08
CA ASN A 181 25.86 15.75 14.28
C ASN A 181 25.27 14.81 13.21
N PRO A 182 24.16 14.12 13.50
CA PRO A 182 23.40 13.38 12.51
C PRO A 182 22.77 14.33 11.50
N ALA A 183 22.66 13.87 10.27
CA ALA A 183 21.89 14.51 9.21
C ALA A 183 20.38 14.30 9.41
N ILE A 184 19.99 13.14 9.94
CA ILE A 184 18.60 12.82 10.32
C ILE A 184 18.59 12.38 11.78
N LYS A 185 17.83 13.10 12.60
CA LYS A 185 17.67 12.81 14.03
C LYS A 185 16.45 11.94 14.27
N LYS A 186 16.34 11.38 15.49
CA LYS A 186 15.11 10.74 15.97
C LYS A 186 13.87 11.63 15.81
N SER A 187 13.98 12.94 16.00
CA SER A 187 12.87 13.90 15.81
C SER A 187 12.41 14.04 14.35
N ASP A 188 13.23 13.66 13.39
CA ASP A 188 12.91 13.68 11.95
C ASP A 188 12.20 12.38 11.51
N ILE A 189 12.06 11.40 12.42
CA ILE A 189 11.47 10.09 12.16
C ILE A 189 10.08 10.05 12.82
N LEU A 190 9.06 9.83 12.01
CA LEU A 190 7.67 9.72 12.43
C LEU A 190 7.35 8.34 13.00
N ALA A 191 7.83 7.28 12.37
CA ALA A 191 7.60 5.90 12.79
C ALA A 191 8.69 4.96 12.32
N VAL A 192 8.87 3.85 13.05
CA VAL A 192 9.74 2.73 12.66
C VAL A 192 8.92 1.45 12.74
N LYS A 193 8.94 0.65 11.68
CA LYS A 193 8.13 -0.57 11.56
C LYS A 193 8.98 -1.76 11.12
N LYS A 194 8.68 -2.93 11.68
CA LYS A 194 9.14 -4.22 11.14
C LYS A 194 8.33 -4.49 9.86
N ILE A 195 9.02 -4.79 8.78
CA ILE A 195 8.42 -5.20 7.51
C ILE A 195 9.10 -6.47 7.01
N SER A 196 8.47 -7.11 6.03
CA SER A 196 9.08 -8.14 5.22
C SER A 196 9.39 -7.55 3.85
N ASP A 197 10.59 -7.78 3.31
CA ASP A 197 10.94 -7.35 1.95
C ASP A 197 10.30 -8.25 0.90
N ASP A 198 10.51 -7.95 -0.38
CA ASP A 198 9.92 -8.70 -1.50
C ASP A 198 10.33 -10.18 -1.52
N LEU A 199 11.40 -10.55 -0.81
CA LEU A 199 11.90 -11.91 -0.68
C LEU A 199 11.42 -12.59 0.60
N GLY A 200 10.63 -11.92 1.45
CA GLY A 200 10.15 -12.47 2.72
C GLY A 200 11.10 -12.26 3.90
N ARG A 201 12.19 -11.49 3.73
CA ARG A 201 13.20 -11.29 4.78
C ARG A 201 12.82 -10.12 5.70
N PHE A 202 13.22 -10.20 6.97
CA PHE A 202 12.98 -9.11 7.91
C PHE A 202 13.75 -7.84 7.52
N ALA A 203 13.05 -6.71 7.49
CA ALA A 203 13.61 -5.40 7.24
C ALA A 203 12.98 -4.36 8.17
N ILE A 204 13.61 -3.20 8.24
CA ILE A 204 13.15 -2.08 9.07
C ILE A 204 12.76 -0.91 8.16
N ASP A 205 11.53 -0.43 8.32
CA ASP A 205 10.99 0.71 7.59
C ASP A 205 10.93 1.94 8.49
N PHE A 206 11.69 2.98 8.13
CA PHE A 206 11.63 4.29 8.78
C PHE A 206 10.76 5.22 7.94
N ILE A 207 9.70 5.72 8.56
CA ILE A 207 8.82 6.74 7.99
C ILE A 207 9.28 8.08 8.56
N LEU A 208 9.73 8.98 7.71
CA LEU A 208 10.22 10.30 8.10
C LEU A 208 9.06 11.32 8.16
N THR A 209 9.27 12.39 8.92
CA THR A 209 8.44 13.60 8.83
C THR A 209 8.69 14.28 7.47
N GLN A 210 7.85 15.25 7.10
CA GLN A 210 8.06 16.03 5.86
C GLN A 210 9.42 16.77 5.86
N GLU A 211 9.81 17.30 7.01
CA GLU A 211 11.11 17.94 7.20
C GLU A 211 12.25 16.91 7.09
N GLY A 212 12.10 15.75 7.75
CA GLY A 212 13.05 14.64 7.67
C GLY A 212 13.23 14.12 6.25
N ALA A 213 12.14 13.97 5.49
CA ALA A 213 12.17 13.58 4.09
C ALA A 213 13.00 14.55 3.24
N SER A 214 12.82 15.85 3.46
CA SER A 214 13.57 16.90 2.75
C SER A 214 15.06 16.85 3.10
N LYS A 215 15.41 16.67 4.37
CA LYS A 215 16.79 16.48 4.82
C LYS A 215 17.42 15.22 4.25
N PHE A 216 16.68 14.11 4.21
CA PHE A 216 17.19 12.82 3.76
C PHE A 216 17.40 12.78 2.24
N LYS A 217 16.55 13.47 1.49
CA LYS A 217 16.78 13.73 0.06
C LYS A 217 18.14 14.39 -0.15
N ILE A 218 18.42 15.49 0.56
CA ILE A 218 19.71 16.20 0.49
C ILE A 218 20.86 15.27 0.90
N LEU A 219 20.70 14.50 1.98
CA LEU A 219 21.70 13.54 2.43
C LEU A 219 22.04 12.52 1.33
N THR A 220 21.03 11.91 0.72
CA THR A 220 21.23 10.89 -0.33
C THR A 220 21.76 11.49 -1.64
N GLU A 221 21.38 12.72 -2.00
CA GLU A 221 21.94 13.45 -3.15
C GLU A 221 23.45 13.68 -2.99
N ASN A 222 23.90 14.05 -1.79
CA ASN A 222 25.31 14.31 -1.51
C ASN A 222 26.13 13.03 -1.28
N ASN A 223 25.48 11.89 -1.06
CA ASN A 223 26.12 10.61 -0.76
C ASN A 223 25.89 9.53 -1.82
N LEU A 224 25.57 9.88 -3.06
CA LEU A 224 25.44 8.88 -4.13
C LEU A 224 26.70 8.02 -4.23
N ARG A 225 26.50 6.70 -4.18
CA ARG A 225 27.54 5.66 -4.18
C ARG A 225 28.48 5.72 -2.98
N LYS A 226 28.13 6.46 -1.93
CA LYS A 226 28.84 6.56 -0.66
C LYS A 226 27.97 6.00 0.48
N PRO A 227 28.58 5.51 1.57
CA PRO A 227 27.82 5.03 2.71
C PRO A 227 27.11 6.16 3.46
N ILE A 228 25.94 5.85 4.02
CA ILE A 228 25.30 6.60 5.11
C ILE A 228 25.34 5.72 6.34
N ALA A 229 25.95 6.22 7.42
CA ALA A 229 26.06 5.48 8.67
C ALA A 229 24.77 5.58 9.49
N ILE A 230 24.41 4.48 10.15
CA ILE A 230 23.19 4.35 10.95
C ILE A 230 23.61 4.07 12.38
N VAL A 231 23.27 4.98 13.29
CA VAL A 231 23.58 4.88 14.71
C VAL A 231 22.28 4.66 15.48
N LEU A 232 22.26 3.62 16.30
CA LEU A 232 21.15 3.27 17.19
C LEU A 232 21.71 2.85 18.54
N ASN A 233 21.17 3.41 19.63
CA ASN A 233 21.56 3.11 21.02
C ASN A 233 23.08 3.23 21.26
N LYS A 234 23.69 4.28 20.72
CA LYS A 234 25.15 4.50 20.81
C LYS A 234 25.97 3.38 20.15
N MET A 235 25.40 2.68 19.17
CA MET A 235 26.09 1.68 18.35
C MET A 235 25.96 2.09 16.88
N LEU A 236 27.06 2.08 16.15
CA LEU A 236 27.07 2.12 14.70
C LEU A 236 26.69 0.72 14.21
N VAL A 237 25.46 0.57 13.72
CA VAL A 237 24.86 -0.73 13.41
C VAL A 237 25.01 -1.13 11.94
N SER A 238 25.06 -0.15 11.03
CA SER A 238 25.25 -0.41 9.60
C SER A 238 25.65 0.87 8.86
N ALA A 239 26.13 0.71 7.62
CA ALA A 239 26.50 1.82 6.75
C ALA A 239 26.19 1.51 5.27
N PRO A 240 24.91 1.38 4.88
CA PRO A 240 24.53 1.04 3.52
C PRO A 240 24.99 2.08 2.49
N ILE A 241 25.36 1.60 1.30
CA ILE A 241 25.72 2.44 0.16
C ILE A 241 24.46 3.00 -0.49
N VAL A 242 24.42 4.32 -0.68
CA VAL A 242 23.31 4.98 -1.39
C VAL A 242 23.40 4.68 -2.87
N GLN A 243 22.39 4.00 -3.42
CA GLN A 243 22.34 3.67 -4.85
C GLN A 243 21.61 4.73 -5.68
N SER A 244 20.63 5.41 -5.10
CA SER A 244 19.82 6.44 -5.74
C SER A 244 19.34 7.47 -4.73
N VAL A 245 18.93 8.64 -5.22
CA VAL A 245 18.30 9.68 -4.39
C VAL A 245 16.95 9.17 -3.86
N ILE A 246 16.66 9.41 -2.57
CA ILE A 246 15.43 8.98 -1.92
C ILE A 246 14.61 10.21 -1.50
N PRO A 247 13.61 10.63 -2.31
CA PRO A 247 12.88 11.88 -2.06
C PRO A 247 11.67 11.71 -1.12
N ASN A 248 11.15 10.49 -0.96
CA ASN A 248 9.81 10.26 -0.39
C ASN A 248 9.78 10.06 1.13
N GLY A 249 10.91 10.23 1.83
CA GLY A 249 10.94 10.11 3.30
C GLY A 249 10.64 8.72 3.83
N ARG A 250 10.80 7.67 3.03
CA ARG A 250 10.69 6.28 3.45
C ARG A 250 12.04 5.61 3.29
N ILE A 251 12.59 5.07 4.37
CA ILE A 251 13.91 4.42 4.37
C ILE A 251 13.71 2.97 4.75
N GLN A 252 13.97 2.07 3.81
CA GLN A 252 14.01 0.63 4.08
C GLN A 252 15.46 0.23 4.35
N ILE A 253 15.75 -0.16 5.58
CA ILE A 253 16.98 -0.86 5.92
C ILE A 253 16.71 -2.35 5.74
N SER A 254 17.09 -2.84 4.58
CA SER A 254 17.16 -4.28 4.32
C SER A 254 18.53 -4.80 4.76
N GLY A 255 18.51 -5.97 5.37
CA GLY A 255 19.69 -6.72 5.78
C GLY A 255 19.24 -8.11 6.20
N ASN A 256 20.15 -9.06 6.30
CA ASN A 256 19.82 -10.39 6.81
C ASN A 256 19.77 -10.33 8.35
N PHE A 257 18.84 -9.52 8.87
CA PHE A 257 18.55 -9.42 10.29
C PHE A 257 17.70 -10.61 10.71
N THR A 258 17.96 -11.12 11.90
CA THR A 258 17.02 -12.01 12.57
C THR A 258 15.80 -11.21 13.06
N GLU A 259 14.68 -11.88 13.28
CA GLU A 259 13.49 -11.24 13.83
C GLU A 259 13.81 -10.53 15.16
N LYS A 260 14.55 -11.21 16.03
CA LYS A 260 14.98 -10.67 17.32
C LYS A 260 15.80 -9.39 17.17
N GLU A 261 16.73 -9.35 16.22
CA GLU A 261 17.54 -8.15 15.98
C GLU A 261 16.68 -6.96 15.53
N VAL A 262 15.70 -7.20 14.65
CA VAL A 262 14.75 -6.16 14.24
C VAL A 262 13.92 -5.69 15.42
N ASP A 263 13.39 -6.61 16.22
CA ASP A 263 12.57 -6.28 17.39
C ASP A 263 13.38 -5.49 18.43
N ASP A 264 14.61 -5.93 18.73
CA ASP A 264 15.54 -5.23 19.62
C ASP A 264 15.87 -3.82 19.10
N MET A 265 16.10 -3.66 17.79
CA MET A 265 16.36 -2.34 17.18
C MET A 265 15.15 -1.41 17.30
N ILE A 266 13.94 -1.90 17.02
CA ILE A 266 12.70 -1.11 17.06
C ILE A 266 12.34 -0.72 18.48
N GLU A 267 12.32 -1.67 19.42
CA GLU A 267 11.98 -1.41 20.81
C GLU A 267 12.89 -0.34 21.40
N ASN A 268 14.19 -0.46 21.14
CA ASN A 268 15.16 0.45 21.72
C ASN A 268 15.11 1.83 21.04
N PHE A 269 14.79 1.90 19.74
CA PHE A 269 14.50 3.18 19.08
C PHE A 269 13.27 3.89 19.69
N GLN A 270 12.27 3.14 20.15
CA GLN A 270 11.06 3.71 20.76
C GLN A 270 11.22 4.11 22.23
N LYS A 271 12.20 3.54 22.95
CA LYS A 271 12.51 3.92 24.34
C LYS A 271 13.04 5.38 24.38
N LYS A 272 12.65 6.12 25.42
CA LYS A 272 12.95 7.55 25.60
C LYS A 272 14.39 7.79 26.02
#